data_AF-A0AAD7K261-F1
#
_entry.id   AF-A0AAD7K261-F1
#
_cell.length_a   1.000
_cell.length_b   1.000
_cell.length_c   1.000
_cell.angle_alpha   90.00
_cell.angle_beta   90.00
_cell.angle_gamma   90.00
#
_symmetry.space_group_name_H-M   'P 1'
#
loop_
_entity.id
_entity.type
_entity.pdbx_description
1 polymer ?
#
loop_
_entity_poly.entity_id
_entity_poly.type
_entity_poly.pdbx_seq_one_letter_code
_entity_poly.pdbx_strand_id
1 'polypeptide(L)'
;METERGIERGSYIWGRSVNNTRIERLWYDVTHGFGHKWKLFFVALEATHGLNPSIPAHIWLLHHLFLDCINEDAQEWAQAWNSHNLQIRGERTRSPRDIFLFSMVHDGPRGLERFVDAPDEDIADPSTYGIDWDVVDDPALMRHHLMQNPQEWEERNPFAPGVEDLSDVPCEAPDSPFSTEQIEYLDHELAAIVDLTSRSMHVRQLVWKEAFRICNTFYQ
;
A
#
# COMPACT_ATOMS: atom_id res chain seq x y z
N MET A 1 3.41 -13.88 12.21
CA MET A 1 1.96 -13.73 12.44
C MET A 1 1.36 -15.04 12.96
N GLU A 2 1.73 -16.18 12.39
CA GLU A 2 1.38 -17.53 12.90
C GLU A 2 1.94 -17.82 14.30
N THR A 3 3.17 -17.38 14.57
CA THR A 3 3.84 -17.49 15.89
C THR A 3 3.08 -16.79 17.02
N GLU A 4 2.21 -15.83 16.72
CA GLU A 4 1.37 -15.13 17.71
C GLU A 4 -0.13 -15.48 17.61
N ARG A 5 -0.59 -16.13 16.52
CA ARG A 5 -2.02 -16.26 16.21
C ARG A 5 -2.52 -17.68 15.91
N GLY A 6 -1.63 -18.68 15.97
CA GLY A 6 -1.97 -20.08 15.72
C GLY A 6 -1.92 -20.43 14.23
N ILE A 7 -1.59 -21.69 13.96
CA ILE A 7 -1.54 -22.29 12.62
C ILE A 7 -2.97 -22.51 12.12
N GLU A 8 -3.22 -22.40 10.80
CA GLU A 8 -4.47 -22.80 10.11
C GLU A 8 -5.74 -21.95 10.37
N ARG A 9 -5.66 -20.75 10.94
CA ARG A 9 -6.87 -19.95 11.27
C ARG A 9 -7.61 -19.32 10.08
N GLY A 10 -7.14 -19.46 8.85
CA GLY A 10 -7.79 -18.88 7.67
C GLY A 10 -7.94 -17.35 7.71
N SER A 11 -7.11 -16.64 8.50
CA SER A 11 -7.18 -15.18 8.67
C SER A 11 -6.70 -14.37 7.44
N TYR A 12 -6.78 -14.98 6.25
CA TYR A 12 -6.26 -14.46 4.99
C TYR A 12 -7.31 -14.63 3.91
N ILE A 13 -7.66 -13.53 3.22
CA ILE A 13 -8.55 -13.57 2.06
C ILE A 13 -7.68 -13.91 0.86
N TRP A 14 -7.81 -15.13 0.35
CA TRP A 14 -7.07 -15.60 -0.81
C TRP A 14 -7.97 -16.42 -1.71
N GLY A 15 -7.88 -16.20 -3.02
CA GLY A 15 -8.72 -16.85 -4.01
C GLY A 15 -8.63 -16.20 -5.39
N ARG A 16 -9.53 -16.61 -6.29
CA ARG A 16 -9.64 -16.11 -7.68
C ARG A 16 -9.76 -14.57 -7.71
N SER A 17 -9.45 -13.89 -8.82
CA SER A 17 -9.45 -12.41 -8.90
C SER A 17 -10.78 -11.77 -8.51
N VAL A 18 -11.90 -12.50 -8.62
CA VAL A 18 -13.20 -12.06 -8.09
C VAL A 18 -13.18 -11.76 -6.58
N ASN A 19 -12.28 -12.39 -5.80
CA ASN A 19 -12.06 -12.16 -4.37
C ASN A 19 -11.15 -10.95 -4.10
N ASN A 20 -10.46 -10.46 -5.12
CA ASN A 20 -9.46 -9.41 -5.03
C ASN A 20 -9.93 -8.06 -5.63
N THR A 21 -11.10 -8.05 -6.28
CA THR A 21 -11.67 -6.89 -6.98
C THR A 21 -11.70 -5.61 -6.12
N ARG A 22 -12.01 -5.74 -4.84
CA ARG A 22 -12.14 -4.59 -3.92
C ARG A 22 -10.78 -3.99 -3.54
N ILE A 23 -9.78 -4.83 -3.29
CA ILE A 23 -8.42 -4.37 -2.96
C ILE A 23 -7.71 -3.85 -4.21
N GLU A 24 -7.96 -4.45 -5.38
CA GLU A 24 -7.47 -3.94 -6.67
C GLU A 24 -8.03 -2.55 -6.98
N ARG A 25 -9.33 -2.33 -6.76
CA ARG A 25 -9.94 -1.01 -6.88
C ARG A 25 -9.33 -0.01 -5.89
N LEU A 26 -9.13 -0.43 -4.64
CA LEU A 26 -8.47 0.42 -3.65
C LEU A 26 -7.04 0.78 -4.07
N TRP A 27 -6.27 -0.15 -4.62
CA TRP A 27 -4.93 0.11 -5.15
C TRP A 27 -4.92 1.10 -6.31
N TYR A 28 -5.92 1.04 -7.19
CA TYR A 28 -6.11 2.04 -8.24
C TYR A 28 -6.34 3.44 -7.63
N ASP A 29 -7.21 3.54 -6.62
CA ASP A 29 -7.53 4.79 -5.93
C ASP A 29 -6.35 5.34 -5.12
N VAL A 30 -5.56 4.48 -4.47
CA VAL A 30 -4.28 4.82 -3.80
C VAL A 30 -3.29 5.42 -4.80
N THR A 31 -3.12 4.73 -5.93
CA THR A 31 -2.21 5.16 -6.98
C THR A 31 -2.65 6.52 -7.53
N HIS A 32 -3.94 6.70 -7.84
CA HIS A 32 -4.44 7.98 -8.35
C HIS A 32 -4.44 9.09 -7.29
N GLY A 33 -4.71 8.75 -6.04
CA GLY A 33 -4.89 9.70 -4.95
C GLY A 33 -3.59 10.36 -4.49
N PHE A 34 -2.54 9.58 -4.28
CA PHE A 34 -1.22 10.14 -3.91
C PHE A 34 -0.02 9.45 -4.55
N GLY A 35 -0.12 8.18 -4.95
CA GLY A 35 1.04 7.43 -5.47
C GLY A 35 1.58 7.96 -6.82
N HIS A 36 0.70 8.40 -7.71
CA HIS A 36 1.05 8.76 -9.09
C HIS A 36 2.02 9.94 -9.15
N LYS A 37 1.83 10.98 -8.31
CA LYS A 37 2.74 12.13 -8.26
C LYS A 37 4.15 11.73 -7.84
N TRP A 38 4.27 10.81 -6.88
CA TRP A 38 5.56 10.31 -6.40
C TRP A 38 6.24 9.41 -7.44
N LYS A 39 5.47 8.55 -8.10
CA LYS A 39 5.98 7.75 -9.23
C LYS A 39 6.57 8.65 -10.32
N LEU A 40 5.83 9.66 -10.76
CA LEU A 40 6.31 10.62 -11.77
C LEU A 40 7.56 11.37 -11.29
N PHE A 41 7.58 11.76 -10.02
CA PHE A 41 8.72 12.43 -9.41
C PHE A 41 9.98 11.55 -9.47
N PHE A 42 9.92 10.29 -9.04
CA PHE A 42 11.08 9.40 -9.06
C PHE A 42 11.54 9.06 -10.48
N VAL A 43 10.61 8.82 -11.41
CA VAL A 43 10.96 8.62 -12.83
C VAL A 43 11.68 9.84 -13.40
N ALA A 44 11.26 11.06 -13.03
CA ALA A 44 11.95 12.28 -13.44
C ALA A 44 13.36 12.39 -12.83
N LEU A 45 13.52 12.02 -11.55
CA LEU A 45 14.83 12.00 -10.90
C LEU A 45 15.79 11.00 -11.57
N GLU A 46 15.30 9.82 -11.96
CA GLU A 46 16.08 8.80 -12.67
C GLU A 46 16.51 9.31 -14.05
N ALA A 47 15.57 9.90 -14.80
CA ALA A 47 15.84 10.36 -16.15
C ALA A 47 16.79 11.57 -16.22
N THR A 48 16.77 12.47 -15.21
CA THR A 48 17.41 13.80 -15.34
C THR A 48 18.31 14.22 -14.18
N HIS A 49 18.29 13.52 -13.04
CA HIS A 49 18.97 13.94 -11.81
C HIS A 49 19.82 12.85 -11.14
N GLY A 50 20.22 11.82 -11.89
CA GLY A 50 21.24 10.86 -11.46
C GLY A 50 20.77 9.84 -10.42
N LEU A 51 19.47 9.79 -10.11
CA LEU A 51 18.91 8.68 -9.34
C LEU A 51 19.18 7.37 -10.09
N ASN A 52 19.66 6.36 -9.38
CA ASN A 52 19.92 5.03 -9.92
C ASN A 52 19.30 4.03 -8.94
N PRO A 53 18.18 3.39 -9.31
CA PRO A 53 17.47 2.50 -8.39
C PRO A 53 18.25 1.22 -8.06
N SER A 54 19.29 0.89 -8.82
CA SER A 54 20.17 -0.26 -8.54
C SER A 54 21.21 0.04 -7.46
N ILE A 55 21.34 1.28 -7.00
CA ILE A 55 22.29 1.67 -5.94
C ILE A 55 21.54 1.81 -4.61
N PRO A 56 21.79 0.93 -3.61
CA PRO A 56 21.09 0.98 -2.32
C PRO A 56 21.25 2.32 -1.58
N ALA A 57 22.41 2.96 -1.69
CA ALA A 57 22.65 4.28 -1.12
C ALA A 57 21.73 5.37 -1.68
N HIS A 58 21.34 5.28 -2.96
CA HIS A 58 20.39 6.24 -3.55
C HIS A 58 18.98 5.97 -3.02
N ILE A 59 18.59 4.70 -2.86
CA ILE A 59 17.30 4.33 -2.26
C ILE A 59 17.23 4.79 -0.80
N TRP A 60 18.32 4.60 -0.04
CA TRP A 60 18.43 5.12 1.33
C TRP A 60 18.25 6.63 1.35
N LEU A 61 18.92 7.37 0.46
CA LEU A 61 18.79 8.82 0.40
C LEU A 61 17.37 9.26 0.06
N LEU A 62 16.66 8.56 -0.84
CA LEU A 62 15.25 8.82 -1.10
C LEU A 62 14.39 8.60 0.15
N HIS A 63 14.65 7.53 0.91
CA HIS A 63 13.92 7.27 2.16
C HIS A 63 14.19 8.37 3.19
N HIS A 64 15.45 8.71 3.42
CA HIS A 64 15.87 9.76 4.35
C HIS A 64 15.22 11.11 4.03
N LEU A 65 15.13 11.49 2.75
CA LEU A 65 14.60 12.79 2.34
C LEU A 65 13.07 12.83 2.24
N PHE A 66 12.42 11.74 1.82
CA PHE A 66 11.04 11.80 1.34
C PHE A 66 10.09 10.79 1.97
N LEU A 67 10.56 9.82 2.76
CA LEU A 67 9.68 8.80 3.33
C LEU A 67 8.60 9.40 4.23
N ASP A 68 8.97 10.34 5.10
CA ASP A 68 8.01 11.03 5.98
C ASP A 68 6.97 11.81 5.17
N CYS A 69 7.41 12.52 4.13
CA CYS A 69 6.51 13.22 3.20
C CYS A 69 5.53 12.27 2.48
N ILE A 70 5.97 11.07 2.10
CA ILE A 70 5.12 10.05 1.46
C ILE A 70 4.12 9.51 2.48
N ASN A 71 4.57 9.24 3.71
CA ASN A 71 3.71 8.78 4.80
C ASN A 71 2.64 9.79 5.16
N GLU A 72 2.98 11.08 5.23
CA GLU A 72 2.03 12.17 5.44
C GLU A 72 0.97 12.21 4.32
N ASP A 73 1.41 12.20 3.05
CA ASP A 73 0.49 12.16 1.91
C ASP A 73 -0.44 10.93 1.94
N ALA A 74 0.09 9.77 2.33
CA ALA A 74 -0.68 8.53 2.48
C ALA A 74 -1.70 8.61 3.62
N GLN A 75 -1.32 9.18 4.76
CA GLN A 75 -2.21 9.37 5.90
C GLN A 75 -3.33 10.36 5.59
N GLU A 76 -3.02 11.48 4.94
CA GLU A 76 -4.03 12.45 4.51
C GLU A 76 -5.01 11.83 3.51
N TRP A 77 -4.49 11.10 2.52
CA TRP A 77 -5.34 10.37 1.59
C TRP A 77 -6.23 9.35 2.32
N ALA A 78 -5.69 8.58 3.26
CA ALA A 78 -6.45 7.60 4.02
C ALA A 78 -7.54 8.27 4.88
N GLN A 79 -7.26 9.44 5.47
CA GLN A 79 -8.27 10.20 6.21
C GLN A 79 -9.39 10.69 5.30
N ALA A 80 -9.06 11.26 4.14
CA ALA A 80 -10.01 11.73 3.14
C ALA A 80 -10.86 10.56 2.61
N TRP A 81 -10.20 9.47 2.21
CA TRP A 81 -10.84 8.25 1.74
C TRP A 81 -11.76 7.64 2.82
N ASN A 82 -11.36 7.58 4.08
CA ASN A 82 -12.26 7.04 5.11
C ASN A 82 -13.48 7.93 5.39
N SER A 83 -13.45 9.20 4.98
CA SER A 83 -14.53 10.17 5.18
C SER A 83 -15.43 10.39 3.95
N HIS A 84 -15.01 9.98 2.75
CA HIS A 84 -15.80 10.20 1.54
C HIS A 84 -17.01 9.28 1.51
N ASN A 85 -18.09 9.72 0.86
CA ASN A 85 -19.31 8.94 0.75
C ASN A 85 -19.19 7.88 -0.35
N LEU A 86 -19.43 6.63 0.01
CA LEU A 86 -19.60 5.52 -0.93
C LEU A 86 -21.06 5.35 -1.31
N GLN A 87 -21.30 5.01 -2.56
CA GLN A 87 -22.61 4.58 -3.05
C GLN A 87 -22.53 3.10 -3.40
N ILE A 88 -23.02 2.27 -2.48
CA ILE A 88 -23.15 0.82 -2.67
C ILE A 88 -24.57 0.55 -3.13
N ARG A 89 -24.73 -0.27 -4.17
CA ARG A 89 -26.04 -0.57 -4.76
C ARG A 89 -26.91 -1.26 -3.71
N GLY A 90 -28.12 -0.73 -3.49
CA GLY A 90 -29.05 -1.28 -2.49
C GLY A 90 -28.82 -0.79 -1.06
N GLU A 91 -27.74 -0.05 -0.81
CA GLU A 91 -27.44 0.52 0.51
C GLU A 91 -27.60 2.05 0.54
N ARG A 92 -27.60 2.62 1.75
CA ARG A 92 -27.60 4.07 1.93
C ARG A 92 -26.19 4.61 1.72
N THR A 93 -26.09 5.75 1.05
CA THR A 93 -24.84 6.50 0.93
C THR A 93 -24.25 6.83 2.29
N ARG A 94 -23.04 6.34 2.57
CA ARG A 94 -22.33 6.49 3.84
C ARG A 94 -20.81 6.49 3.62
N SER A 95 -20.05 7.06 4.56
CA SER A 95 -18.60 6.97 4.50
C SER A 95 -18.09 5.59 4.94
N PRO A 96 -16.89 5.13 4.49
CA PRO A 96 -16.28 3.91 5.02
C PRO A 96 -16.20 3.90 6.55
N ARG A 97 -15.89 5.06 7.16
CA ARG A 97 -15.87 5.20 8.62
C ARG A 97 -17.25 5.00 9.25
N ASP A 98 -18.31 5.52 8.64
CA ASP A 98 -19.68 5.31 9.11
C ASP A 98 -20.09 3.84 8.96
N ILE A 99 -19.81 3.24 7.80
CA ILE A 99 -20.09 1.82 7.55
C ILE A 99 -19.41 0.97 8.62
N PHE A 100 -18.12 1.17 8.86
CA PHE A 100 -17.39 0.47 9.90
C PHE A 100 -18.00 0.66 11.30
N LEU A 101 -18.27 1.91 11.70
CA LEU A 101 -18.83 2.21 13.01
C LEU A 101 -20.22 1.60 13.20
N PHE A 102 -21.13 1.76 12.23
CA PHE A 102 -22.49 1.23 12.34
C PHE A 102 -22.53 -0.29 12.25
N SER A 103 -21.64 -0.91 11.46
CA SER A 103 -21.49 -2.36 11.43
C SER A 103 -21.00 -2.92 12.76
N MET A 104 -20.09 -2.24 13.47
CA MET A 104 -19.70 -2.67 14.81
C MET A 104 -20.86 -2.67 15.83
N VAL A 105 -21.81 -1.74 15.67
CA VAL A 105 -22.99 -1.65 16.54
C VAL A 105 -24.06 -2.66 16.15
N HIS A 106 -24.28 -2.86 14.84
CA HIS A 106 -25.33 -3.73 14.31
C HIS A 106 -24.93 -5.21 14.33
N ASP A 107 -23.71 -5.51 13.88
CA ASP A 107 -23.19 -6.86 13.67
C ASP A 107 -22.26 -7.31 14.81
N GLY A 108 -21.96 -6.44 15.76
CA GLY A 108 -21.01 -6.68 16.84
C GLY A 108 -19.56 -6.27 16.47
N PRO A 109 -18.68 -6.16 17.48
CA PRO A 109 -17.31 -5.70 17.28
C PRO A 109 -16.50 -6.74 16.49
N ARG A 110 -16.17 -6.42 15.24
CA ARG A 110 -15.31 -7.24 14.38
C ARG A 110 -13.86 -6.75 14.42
N GLY A 111 -12.90 -7.65 14.62
CA GLY A 111 -11.47 -7.31 14.67
C GLY A 111 -10.97 -6.68 15.99
N LEU A 112 -11.86 -6.55 16.99
CA LEU A 112 -11.51 -6.20 18.38
C LEU A 112 -11.31 -7.46 19.26
N GLU A 113 -11.33 -8.65 18.66
CA GLU A 113 -11.19 -9.97 19.29
C GLU A 113 -9.79 -10.23 19.89
N ARG A 114 -8.95 -9.20 20.06
CA ARG A 114 -7.65 -9.36 20.74
C ARG A 114 -7.80 -9.62 22.25
N PHE A 115 -9.01 -9.48 22.79
CA PHE A 115 -9.30 -9.61 24.23
C PHE A 115 -10.41 -10.62 24.57
N VAL A 116 -11.06 -11.19 23.57
CA VAL A 116 -12.07 -12.24 23.74
C VAL A 116 -11.76 -13.24 22.65
N ASP A 117 -11.50 -14.49 23.00
CA ASP A 117 -11.40 -15.57 22.01
C ASP A 117 -12.60 -15.42 21.08
N ALA A 118 -12.34 -15.06 19.81
CA ALA A 118 -13.42 -14.93 18.85
C ALA A 118 -14.19 -16.26 18.88
N PRO A 119 -15.53 -16.25 18.92
CA PRO A 119 -16.26 -17.48 18.74
C PRO A 119 -15.73 -18.14 17.46
N ASP A 120 -15.47 -19.44 17.51
CA ASP A 120 -15.26 -20.23 16.30
C ASP A 120 -16.55 -20.12 15.48
N GLU A 121 -16.66 -19.07 14.67
CA GLU A 121 -17.61 -19.02 13.59
C GLU A 121 -17.13 -20.10 12.61
N ASP A 122 -17.90 -21.19 12.52
CA ASP A 122 -17.78 -22.15 11.44
C ASP A 122 -18.04 -21.39 10.12
N ILE A 123 -16.98 -20.81 9.56
CA ILE A 123 -16.99 -20.29 8.20
C ILE A 123 -17.15 -21.53 7.33
N ALA A 124 -18.39 -21.82 6.92
CA ALA A 124 -18.75 -23.05 6.21
C ALA A 124 -17.89 -23.30 4.96
N ASP A 125 -17.34 -22.24 4.37
CA ASP A 125 -16.34 -22.31 3.32
C ASP A 125 -15.46 -21.03 3.30
N PRO A 126 -14.22 -21.07 3.80
CA PRO A 126 -13.29 -19.95 3.75
C PRO A 126 -13.02 -19.45 2.32
N SER A 127 -13.19 -20.29 1.30
CA SER A 127 -12.99 -19.91 -0.11
C SER A 127 -14.10 -19.01 -0.67
N THR A 128 -15.24 -18.97 0.03
CA THR A 128 -16.42 -18.14 -0.30
C THR A 128 -16.27 -16.71 0.25
N TYR A 129 -15.35 -16.48 1.20
CA TYR A 129 -15.14 -15.18 1.83
C TYR A 129 -14.39 -14.20 0.90
N GLY A 130 -14.89 -12.97 0.77
CA GLY A 130 -14.33 -11.94 -0.11
C GLY A 130 -14.82 -11.96 -1.55
N ILE A 131 -15.63 -12.96 -1.95
CA ILE A 131 -16.32 -12.97 -3.24
C ILE A 131 -17.31 -11.79 -3.30
N ASP A 132 -17.19 -10.95 -4.32
CA ASP A 132 -18.22 -9.96 -4.64
C ASP A 132 -19.38 -10.64 -5.38
N TRP A 133 -20.34 -11.19 -4.61
CA TRP A 133 -21.48 -11.93 -5.16
C TRP A 133 -22.32 -11.10 -6.13
N ASP A 134 -22.37 -9.77 -5.95
CA ASP A 134 -23.06 -8.87 -6.89
C ASP A 134 -22.36 -8.81 -8.27
N VAL A 135 -21.03 -8.96 -8.30
CA VAL A 135 -20.24 -9.09 -9.54
C VAL A 135 -20.37 -10.48 -10.14
N VAL A 136 -20.46 -11.52 -9.28
CA VAL A 136 -20.68 -12.91 -9.72
C VAL A 136 -22.03 -13.09 -10.39
N ASP A 137 -23.07 -12.48 -9.82
CA ASP A 137 -24.44 -12.57 -10.30
C ASP A 137 -24.72 -11.67 -11.52
N ASP A 138 -23.80 -10.76 -11.88
CA ASP A 138 -23.89 -9.95 -13.10
C ASP A 138 -23.24 -10.68 -14.30
N PRO A 139 -24.03 -11.17 -15.28
CA PRO A 139 -23.50 -11.95 -16.40
C PRO A 139 -22.59 -11.14 -17.32
N ALA A 140 -22.74 -9.81 -17.36
CA ALA A 140 -21.91 -8.94 -18.19
C ALA A 140 -20.53 -8.72 -17.56
N LEU A 141 -20.48 -8.51 -16.23
CA LEU A 141 -19.23 -8.38 -15.50
C LEU A 141 -18.46 -9.71 -15.46
N MET A 142 -19.16 -10.81 -15.19
CA MET A 142 -18.55 -12.15 -15.20
C MET A 142 -17.96 -12.51 -16.57
N ARG A 143 -18.67 -12.18 -17.67
CA ARG A 143 -18.17 -12.39 -19.03
C ARG A 143 -16.93 -11.53 -19.34
N HIS A 144 -16.87 -10.31 -18.83
CA HIS A 144 -15.70 -9.45 -18.97
C HIS A 144 -14.50 -10.02 -18.20
N HIS A 145 -14.68 -10.44 -16.94
CA HIS A 145 -13.64 -11.08 -16.13
C HIS A 145 -13.09 -12.34 -16.80
N LEU A 146 -13.97 -13.22 -17.31
CA LEU A 146 -13.60 -14.44 -18.03
C LEU A 146 -12.74 -14.19 -19.28
N MET A 147 -12.98 -13.07 -19.98
CA MET A 147 -12.23 -12.73 -21.20
C MET A 147 -10.87 -12.09 -20.92
N GLN A 148 -10.74 -11.35 -19.81
CA GLN A 148 -9.51 -10.63 -19.47
C GLN A 148 -8.52 -11.48 -18.65
N ASN A 149 -9.03 -12.44 -17.85
CA ASN A 149 -8.21 -13.29 -16.99
C ASN A 149 -8.36 -14.79 -17.30
N PRO A 150 -8.06 -15.26 -18.53
CA PRO A 150 -8.25 -16.66 -18.92
C PRO A 150 -7.38 -17.64 -18.09
N GLN A 151 -6.25 -17.17 -17.57
CA GLN A 151 -5.28 -17.96 -16.80
C GLN A 151 -5.79 -18.36 -15.41
N GLU A 152 -6.79 -17.66 -14.87
CA GLU A 152 -7.30 -17.93 -13.51
C GLU A 152 -8.11 -19.22 -13.39
N TRP A 153 -8.60 -19.72 -14.52
CA TRP A 153 -9.54 -20.83 -14.62
C TRP A 153 -8.87 -22.09 -15.18
N GLU A 154 -7.56 -22.04 -15.41
CA GLU A 154 -6.75 -23.18 -15.82
C GLU A 154 -6.36 -24.04 -14.60
N GLU A 155 -6.47 -25.37 -14.72
CA GLU A 155 -6.15 -26.34 -13.64
C GLU A 155 -4.69 -26.24 -13.11
N ARG A 156 -3.83 -25.48 -13.78
CA ARG A 156 -2.42 -25.25 -13.42
C ARG A 156 -2.10 -23.81 -13.05
N ASN A 157 -3.10 -23.01 -12.67
CA ASN A 157 -2.85 -21.66 -12.18
C ASN A 157 -2.01 -21.74 -10.90
N PRO A 158 -0.80 -21.15 -10.84
CA PRO A 158 -0.01 -21.08 -9.59
C PRO A 158 -0.69 -20.22 -8.50
N PHE A 159 -1.76 -19.49 -8.85
CA PHE A 159 -2.67 -18.78 -7.95
C PHE A 159 -4.02 -19.51 -7.77
N ALA A 160 -4.13 -20.78 -8.20
CA ALA A 160 -5.24 -21.66 -7.85
C ALA A 160 -5.27 -21.90 -6.34
N PRO A 161 -6.43 -22.17 -5.72
CA PRO A 161 -6.55 -22.34 -4.28
C PRO A 161 -5.74 -23.56 -3.78
N GLY A 162 -4.49 -23.34 -3.38
CA GLY A 162 -3.58 -24.34 -2.82
C GLY A 162 -2.11 -23.91 -2.57
N VAL A 163 -1.77 -22.63 -2.38
CA VAL A 163 -0.43 -22.26 -1.91
C VAL A 163 -0.55 -21.92 -0.43
N GLU A 164 -0.13 -22.86 0.41
CA GLU A 164 -0.15 -22.74 1.88
C GLU A 164 0.88 -21.73 2.40
N ASP A 165 1.86 -21.34 1.58
CA ASP A 165 2.91 -20.39 1.95
C ASP A 165 2.58 -18.95 1.52
N LEU A 166 2.72 -18.03 2.48
CA LEU A 166 2.68 -16.60 2.24
C LEU A 166 3.76 -16.19 1.25
N SER A 167 3.43 -15.33 0.28
CA SER A 167 4.47 -14.58 -0.45
C SER A 167 5.08 -13.56 0.51
N ASP A 168 6.09 -13.96 1.28
CA ASP A 168 6.90 -13.01 2.03
C ASP A 168 7.73 -12.19 1.05
N VAL A 169 7.47 -10.89 1.01
CA VAL A 169 8.27 -9.92 0.26
C VAL A 169 8.96 -9.06 1.31
N PRO A 170 10.15 -9.46 1.78
CA PRO A 170 10.87 -8.70 2.79
C PRO A 170 11.16 -7.28 2.25
N CYS A 171 10.51 -6.28 2.83
CA CYS A 171 10.77 -4.87 2.57
C CYS A 171 11.76 -4.34 3.62
N GLU A 172 12.99 -4.83 3.56
CA GLU A 172 14.07 -4.34 4.43
C GLU A 172 14.49 -2.94 3.98
N ALA A 173 14.51 -1.98 4.92
CA ALA A 173 15.05 -0.66 4.64
C ALA A 173 16.56 -0.78 4.35
N PRO A 174 17.09 -0.10 3.32
CA PRO A 174 18.51 -0.14 3.04
C PRO A 174 19.30 0.44 4.22
N ASP A 175 20.46 -0.15 4.50
CA ASP A 175 21.38 0.39 5.50
C ASP A 175 21.88 1.79 5.10
N SER A 176 22.10 2.64 6.10
CA SER A 176 22.73 3.94 5.88
C SER A 176 24.16 3.75 5.38
N PRO A 177 24.54 4.37 4.25
CA PRO A 177 25.91 4.34 3.77
C PRO A 177 26.82 5.35 4.50
N PHE A 178 26.27 6.20 5.38
CA PHE A 178 26.96 7.30 6.05
C PHE A 178 27.00 7.14 7.57
N SER A 179 28.03 7.72 8.20
CA SER A 179 28.11 7.83 9.65
C SER A 179 27.09 8.85 10.19
N THR A 180 26.79 8.79 11.49
CA THR A 180 25.89 9.74 12.15
C THR A 180 26.32 11.19 11.95
N GLU A 181 27.63 11.48 12.07
CA GLU A 181 28.19 12.82 11.86
C GLU A 181 27.98 13.34 10.43
N GLN A 182 28.09 12.45 9.43
CA GLN A 182 27.85 12.81 8.02
C GLN A 182 26.37 13.08 7.74
N ILE A 183 25.46 12.35 8.39
CA ILE A 183 24.02 12.57 8.28
C ILE A 183 23.65 13.92 8.92
N GLU A 184 24.15 14.20 10.12
CA GLU A 184 23.92 15.49 10.79
C GLU A 184 24.44 16.66 9.95
N TYR A 185 25.60 16.51 9.33
CA TYR A 185 26.14 17.51 8.40
C TYR A 185 25.24 17.68 7.16
N LEU A 186 24.80 16.58 6.54
CA LEU A 186 23.90 16.62 5.39
C LEU A 186 22.60 17.36 5.72
N ASP A 187 21.97 17.04 6.84
CA ASP A 187 20.70 17.64 7.26
C ASP A 187 20.86 19.12 7.58
N HIS A 188 21.96 19.50 8.25
CA HIS A 188 22.26 20.89 8.56
C HIS A 188 22.46 21.73 7.30
N GLU A 189 23.30 21.26 6.36
CA GLU A 189 23.58 21.96 5.12
C GLU A 189 22.33 22.05 4.22
N LEU A 190 21.54 20.98 4.15
CA LEU A 190 20.29 20.99 3.39
C LEU A 190 19.30 22.02 3.94
N ALA A 191 19.09 22.04 5.26
CA ALA A 191 18.18 22.99 5.89
C ALA A 191 18.61 24.46 5.69
N ALA A 192 19.90 24.71 5.48
CA ALA A 192 20.42 26.05 5.20
C ALA A 192 20.19 26.51 3.75
N ILE A 193 20.11 25.57 2.79
CA ILE A 193 20.08 25.87 1.35
C ILE A 193 18.66 25.80 0.78
N VAL A 194 17.85 24.84 1.24
CA VAL A 194 16.53 24.54 0.67
C VAL A 194 15.45 24.46 1.74
N ASP A 195 14.23 24.83 1.36
CA ASP A 195 13.05 24.69 2.23
C ASP A 195 12.56 23.24 2.25
N LEU A 196 12.95 22.52 3.31
CA LEU A 196 12.57 21.12 3.56
C LEU A 196 11.08 20.96 3.91
N THR A 197 10.39 22.04 4.30
CA THR A 197 8.96 21.98 4.67
C THR A 197 8.03 22.10 3.46
N SER A 198 8.58 22.43 2.28
CA SER A 198 7.79 22.65 1.09
C SER A 198 7.17 21.36 0.55
N ARG A 199 5.86 21.39 0.30
CA ARG A 199 5.13 20.30 -0.38
C ARG A 199 5.23 20.36 -1.91
N SER A 200 5.94 21.35 -2.46
CA SER A 200 6.12 21.50 -3.90
C SER A 200 7.07 20.42 -4.44
N MET A 201 6.63 19.66 -5.44
CA MET A 201 7.48 18.67 -6.12
C MET A 201 8.71 19.30 -6.78
N HIS A 202 8.61 20.56 -7.21
CA HIS A 202 9.75 21.30 -7.74
C HIS A 202 10.79 21.61 -6.65
N VAL A 203 10.35 21.97 -5.43
CA VAL A 203 11.27 22.19 -4.32
C VAL A 203 11.88 20.87 -3.87
N ARG A 204 11.10 19.79 -3.79
CA ARG A 204 11.63 18.44 -3.49
C ARG A 204 12.68 17.97 -4.50
N GLN A 205 12.53 18.35 -5.77
CA GLN A 205 13.55 18.10 -6.80
C GLN A 205 14.85 18.87 -6.51
N LEU A 206 14.77 20.12 -6.01
CA LEU A 206 15.95 20.87 -5.56
C LEU A 206 16.58 20.23 -4.33
N VAL A 207 15.77 19.78 -3.36
CA VAL A 207 16.24 19.02 -2.18
C VAL A 207 17.06 17.81 -2.60
N TRP A 208 16.53 16.99 -3.53
CA TRP A 208 17.27 15.84 -4.05
C TRP A 208 18.61 16.25 -4.67
N LYS A 209 18.63 17.28 -5.52
CA LYS A 209 19.86 17.71 -6.21
C LYS A 209 20.94 18.19 -5.26
N GLU A 210 20.57 18.99 -4.25
CA GLU A 210 21.54 19.47 -3.27
C GLU A 210 22.00 18.35 -2.35
N ALA A 211 21.10 17.47 -1.92
CA ALA A 211 21.46 16.33 -1.08
C ALA A 211 22.43 15.41 -1.82
N PHE A 212 22.11 15.09 -3.08
CA PHE A 212 22.96 14.27 -3.93
C PHE A 212 24.34 14.90 -4.13
N ARG A 213 24.40 16.24 -4.31
CA ARG A 213 25.67 16.96 -4.42
C ARG A 213 26.50 16.85 -3.13
N ILE A 214 25.89 17.05 -1.96
CA ILE A 214 26.55 16.95 -0.65
C ILE A 214 27.06 15.53 -0.41
N CYS A 215 26.22 14.51 -0.63
CA CYS A 215 26.61 13.11 -0.49
C CYS A 215 27.82 12.75 -1.36
N ASN A 216 27.93 13.28 -2.58
CA ASN A 216 29.09 13.06 -3.44
C ASN A 216 30.39 13.66 -2.89
N THR A 217 30.33 14.67 -2.01
CA THR A 217 31.53 15.23 -1.37
C THR A 217 32.12 14.31 -0.31
N PHE A 218 31.32 13.41 0.27
CA PHE A 218 31.80 12.45 1.28
C PHE A 218 32.66 11.32 0.70
N TYR A 219 32.62 11.13 -0.63
CA TYR A 219 33.36 10.07 -1.33
C TYR A 219 34.59 10.59 -2.09
N GLN A 220 34.93 11.88 -1.96
CA GLN A 220 36.16 12.48 -2.48
C GLN A 220 37.27 12.45 -1.43
#